data_AF-A0A2I1PAJ8-F1
#
_entry.id   AF-A0A2I1PAJ8-F1
#
_cell.length_a   1.000
_cell.length_b   1.000
_cell.length_c   1.000
_cell.angle_alpha   90.00
_cell.angle_beta   90.00
_cell.angle_gamma   90.00
#
_symmetry.space_group_name_H-M   'P 1'
#
loop_
_entity.id
_entity.type
_entity.pdbx_description
1 polymer ?
#
loop_
_entity_poly.entity_id
_entity_poly.type
_entity_poly.pdbx_seq_one_letter_code
_entity_poly.pdbx_strand_id
1 'polypeptide(L)' 'MSTQIAVRLPDELVASLDRLVSDGTAASRAELVSSALERHLRHLAALHDAEVLRTRGAEDDLDDLVAWTVGHVSVGD' A
#
# COMPACT_ATOMS: atom_id res chain seq x y z
N MET A 1 -19.31 -5.98 7.74
CA MET A 1 -19.63 -7.39 7.42
C MET A 1 -18.33 -8.09 7.11
N SER A 2 -18.08 -9.26 7.68
CA SER A 2 -16.90 -10.09 7.35
C SER A 2 -17.35 -11.40 6.72
N THR A 3 -16.54 -11.94 5.82
CA THR A 3 -16.75 -13.25 5.19
C THR A 3 -15.66 -14.19 5.68
N GLN A 4 -16.04 -15.38 6.15
CA GLN A 4 -15.09 -16.40 6.57
C GLN A 4 -14.72 -17.29 5.40
N ILE A 5 -13.41 -17.55 5.26
CA ILE A 5 -12.85 -18.46 4.26
C ILE A 5 -11.94 -19.49 4.94
N ALA A 6 -11.78 -20.67 4.34
CA ALA A 6 -10.80 -21.66 4.76
C ALA A 6 -9.58 -21.60 3.83
N VAL A 7 -8.39 -21.39 4.39
CA VAL A 7 -7.12 -21.30 3.65
C VAL A 7 -6.15 -22.32 4.21
N ARG A 8 -5.44 -23.03 3.34
CA ARG A 8 -4.35 -23.92 3.75
C ARG A 8 -3.06 -23.11 3.86
N LEU A 9 -2.44 -23.15 5.03
CA LEU A 9 -1.15 -22.52 5.31
C LEU A 9 -0.16 -23.57 5.81
N PRO A 10 1.14 -23.38 5.60
CA PRO A 10 2.17 -24.19 6.27
C PRO A 10 2.03 -24.13 7.78
N ASP A 11 2.22 -25.27 8.45
CA ASP A 11 2.05 -25.40 9.91
C ASP A 11 2.93 -24.42 10.68
N GLU A 12 4.16 -24.18 10.22
CA GLU A 12 5.10 -23.22 10.81
C GLU A 12 4.56 -21.78 10.82
N LEU A 13 3.82 -21.38 9.78
CA LEU A 13 3.20 -20.06 9.73
C LEU A 13 2.02 -19.97 10.70
N VAL A 14 1.22 -21.04 10.80
CA VAL A 14 0.12 -21.09 11.77
C VAL A 14 0.66 -21.02 13.20
N ALA A 15 1.71 -21.80 13.51
CA ALA A 15 2.36 -21.77 14.82
C ALA A 15 2.93 -20.38 15.17
N SER A 16 3.43 -19.65 14.18
CA SER A 16 3.92 -18.28 14.37
C SER A 16 2.78 -17.29 14.63
N LEU A 17 1.67 -17.39 13.90
CA LEU A 17 0.46 -16.59 14.15
C LEU A 17 -0.08 -16.86 15.57
N ASP A 18 -0.11 -18.12 15.97
CA ASP A 18 -0.60 -18.54 17.29
C ASP A 18 0.21 -17.93 18.42
N ARG A 19 1.54 -17.95 18.27
CA ARG A 19 2.46 -17.36 19.23
C ARG A 19 2.24 -15.85 19.37
N LEU A 20 2.07 -15.13 18.26
CA LEU A 20 1.82 -13.68 18.29
C LEU A 20 0.50 -13.34 19.00
N VAL A 21 -0.52 -14.18 18.85
CA VAL A 21 -1.79 -14.01 19.58
C VAL A 21 -1.63 -14.38 21.05
N SER A 22 -0.93 -15.47 21.38
CA SER A 22 -0.70 -15.87 22.78
C SER A 22 0.12 -14.85 23.56
N ASP A 23 1.08 -14.21 22.88
CA ASP A 23 1.93 -13.17 23.44
C ASP A 23 1.20 -11.82 23.55
N GLY A 24 -0.07 -11.75 23.12
CA GLY A 24 -0.89 -10.54 23.16
C GLY A 24 -0.48 -9.47 22.15
N THR A 25 0.37 -9.80 21.18
CA THR A 25 0.81 -8.86 20.13
C THR A 25 -0.34 -8.52 19.17
N ALA A 26 -1.33 -9.41 19.05
CA ALA A 26 -2.59 -9.15 18.36
C ALA A 26 -3.75 -9.82 19.10
N ALA A 27 -4.95 -9.25 18.97
CA ALA A 27 -6.15 -9.76 19.62
C ALA A 27 -6.69 -11.04 18.95
N SER A 28 -6.35 -11.29 17.68
CA SER A 28 -6.76 -12.52 16.99
C SER A 28 -5.89 -12.86 15.77
N ARG A 29 -5.96 -14.12 15.33
CA ARG A 29 -5.37 -14.55 14.05
C ARG A 29 -5.94 -13.77 12.86
N ALA A 30 -7.24 -13.48 12.89
CA ALA A 30 -7.93 -12.76 11.82
C ALA A 30 -7.42 -11.32 11.69
N GLU A 31 -7.14 -10.65 12.80
CA GLU A 31 -6.53 -9.32 12.83
C GLU A 31 -5.13 -9.35 12.17
N LEU A 32 -4.27 -10.29 12.58
CA LEU A 32 -2.93 -10.43 11.99
C LEU A 32 -2.98 -10.66 10.48
N VAL A 33 -3.82 -11.60 10.05
CA VAL A 33 -3.97 -11.95 8.63
C VAL A 33 -4.54 -10.77 7.85
N SER A 34 -5.55 -10.08 8.38
CA SER A 34 -6.16 -8.92 7.72
C SER A 34 -5.16 -7.77 7.58
N SER A 35 -4.44 -7.42 8.65
CA SER A 35 -3.40 -6.37 8.62
C SER A 35 -2.28 -6.69 7.62
N ALA A 36 -1.84 -7.96 7.58
CA ALA A 36 -0.83 -8.41 6.63
C ALA A 36 -1.32 -8.32 5.18
N LEU A 37 -2.57 -8.75 4.92
CA LEU A 37 -3.18 -8.68 3.60
C LEU A 37 -3.40 -7.23 3.15
N GLU A 38 -3.90 -6.35 4.00
CA GLU A 38 -4.07 -4.93 3.70
C GLU A 38 -2.74 -4.27 3.33
N ARG A 39 -1.66 -4.59 4.06
CA ARG A 39 -0.32 -4.11 3.71
C ARG A 39 0.15 -4.63 2.36
N HIS A 40 -0.10 -5.92 2.07
CA HIS A 40 0.27 -6.51 0.80
C HIS A 40 -0.51 -5.89 -0.37
N LEU A 41 -1.82 -5.68 -0.22
CA LEU A 41 -2.66 -5.04 -1.23
C LEU A 41 -2.25 -3.59 -1.49
N ARG A 42 -1.93 -2.83 -0.44
CA ARG A 42 -1.38 -1.46 -0.59
C ARG A 42 -0.05 -1.47 -1.35
N HIS A 43 0.81 -2.45 -1.09
CA HIS A 43 2.06 -2.58 -1.81
C HIS A 43 1.85 -2.88 -3.30
N LEU A 44 0.94 -3.81 -3.63
CA LEU A 44 0.61 -4.12 -5.02
C LEU A 44 0.01 -2.92 -5.77
N ALA A 45 -0.85 -2.14 -5.11
CA ALA A 45 -1.40 -0.91 -5.67
C ALA A 45 -0.29 0.10 -6.00
N ALA A 46 0.62 0.35 -5.04
CA ALA A 46 1.74 1.27 -5.26
C ALA A 46 2.68 0.81 -6.41
N LEU A 47 2.92 -0.50 -6.53
CA LEU A 47 3.69 -1.04 -7.66
C LEU A 47 2.97 -0.82 -8.99
N HIS A 48 1.65 -1.01 -9.02
CA HIS A 48 0.85 -0.74 -10.20
C HIS A 48 0.91 0.75 -10.59
N ASP A 49 0.75 1.65 -9.63
CA ASP A 49 0.83 3.09 -9.88
C ASP A 49 2.20 3.50 -10.41
N ALA A 50 3.28 2.96 -9.83
CA ALA A 50 4.65 3.18 -10.30
C ALA A 50 4.84 2.67 -11.75
N GLU A 51 4.23 1.54 -12.11
CA GLU A 51 4.25 1.02 -13.48
C GLU A 51 3.55 1.94 -14.47
N VAL A 52 2.38 2.46 -14.08
CA VAL A 52 1.61 3.42 -14.87
C VAL A 52 2.43 4.69 -15.10
N LEU A 53 3.00 5.26 -14.04
CA LEU A 53 3.86 6.44 -14.11
C LEU A 53 5.10 6.20 -14.97
N ARG A 54 5.72 5.01 -14.89
CA ARG A 54 6.87 4.65 -15.72
C ARG A 54 6.51 4.54 -17.19
N THR A 55 5.34 3.99 -17.50
CA THR A 55 4.91 3.74 -18.89
C THR A 55 4.38 5.01 -19.56
N ARG A 56 3.62 5.83 -18.83
CA ARG A 56 2.98 7.04 -19.38
C ARG A 56 3.80 8.31 -19.16
N GLY A 57 4.71 8.32 -18.20
CA GLY A 57 5.34 9.54 -17.70
C GLY A 57 4.38 10.36 -16.84
N ALA A 58 4.88 11.47 -16.27
CA ALA A 58 3.99 12.58 -15.94
C ALA A 58 3.60 13.18 -17.29
N GLU A 59 2.35 13.04 -17.73
CA GLU A 59 1.87 13.69 -18.96
C GLU A 59 2.30 15.17 -18.97
N ASP A 60 2.50 15.77 -20.15
CA ASP A 60 2.89 17.20 -20.34
C ASP A 60 1.84 18.20 -19.79
N ASP A 61 0.87 17.74 -19.01
CA ASP A 61 -0.23 18.51 -18.41
C ASP A 61 0.23 19.54 -17.36
N LEU A 62 1.53 19.54 -17.03
CA LEU A 62 2.11 20.53 -16.12
C LEU A 62 2.71 21.73 -16.85
N ASP A 63 2.81 21.72 -18.18
CA ASP A 63 3.41 22.82 -18.94
C ASP A 63 2.65 24.13 -18.77
N ASP A 64 1.32 24.09 -18.78
CA ASP A 64 0.47 25.27 -18.57
C ASP A 64 0.60 25.81 -17.13
N LEU A 65 0.77 24.92 -16.15
CA LEU A 65 1.00 25.31 -14.76
C LEU A 65 2.40 25.91 -14.57
N VAL A 66 3.42 25.35 -15.23
CA VAL A 66 4.79 25.88 -15.24
C VAL A 66 4.79 27.25 -15.91
N ALA A 67 4.15 27.41 -17.06
CA ALA A 67 4.03 28.68 -17.78
C ALA A 67 3.33 29.75 -16.93
N TRP A 68 2.22 29.39 -16.26
CA TRP A 68 1.53 30.30 -15.35
C TRP A 68 2.43 30.71 -14.17
N THR A 69 3.13 29.75 -13.56
CA THR A 69 3.98 29.98 -12.38
C THR A 69 5.17 30.89 -12.71
N VAL A 70 5.86 30.66 -13.83
CA VAL A 70 6.95 31.51 -14.32
C VAL A 70 6.47 32.95 -14.56
N GLY A 71 5.23 33.12 -15.02
CA GLY A 71 4.64 34.44 -15.24
C GLY A 71 4.17 35.18 -13.98
N HIS A 72 4.02 34.50 -12.84
CA HIS A 72 3.35 35.05 -11.65
C HIS A 72 4.15 34.95 -10.34
N VAL A 73 5.25 34.20 -10.32
CA VAL A 73 6.16 34.12 -9.16
C VAL A 73 7.45 34.88 -9.47
N SER A 74 7.68 35.98 -8.74
CA SER A 74 9.05 36.53 -8.63
C SER A 74 9.85 35.62 -7.72
N VAL A 75 10.63 34.70 -8.31
CA VAL A 75 11.68 34.00 -7.57
C VAL A 75 12.77 35.04 -7.30
N GLY A 76 12.86 35.51 -6.05
CA GLY A 76 13.97 36.34 -5.62
C GLY A 76 15.28 35.56 -5.70
N ASP A 77 16.34 36.24 -6.14
CA ASP A 77 17.72 35.75 -6.29
C ASP A 77 18.29 35.16 -4.98
#